data_AF-A0A556QN66-F1
#
_entry.id   AF-A0A556QN66-F1
#
_cell.length_a   1.000
_cell.length_b   1.000
_cell.length_c   1.000
_cell.angle_alpha   90.00
_cell.angle_beta   90.00
_cell.angle_gamma   90.00
#
_symmetry.space_group_name_H-M   'P 1'
#
loop_
_entity.id
_entity.type
_entity.pdbx_description
1 polymer ?
#
loop_
_entity_poly.entity_id
_entity_poly.type
_entity_poly.pdbx_seq_one_letter_code
_entity_poly.pdbx_strand_id
1 'polypeptide(L)'
;MDDDAHYPPDLFARLYDAFAAEPAHIHCYRAHHMRLSSTGEIQNYKEWEWETQHTGPSTLLFPTGHVGVLYPPGSLHPDVTNIALFQSLCPHADDVWLKAMALLAGSKVKKLPGKNRQLPTTRHSQKTSLSQSNVVGGGNDLQIRKVFAHYNLNALLQTQI
;
A
#
# COMPACT_ATOMS: atom_id res chain seq x y z
N MET A 1 -10.94 4.52 3.81
CA MET A 1 -11.97 3.48 3.99
C MET A 1 -12.76 3.44 2.71
N ASP A 2 -13.01 2.25 2.19
CA ASP A 2 -13.82 2.04 1.00
C ASP A 2 -15.31 2.08 1.40
N ASP A 3 -16.19 2.59 0.56
CA ASP A 3 -17.61 2.79 0.88
C ASP A 3 -18.46 1.51 0.70
N ASP A 4 -17.90 0.49 0.06
CA ASP A 4 -18.58 -0.74 -0.34
C ASP A 4 -18.42 -1.94 0.64
N ALA A 5 -17.90 -1.71 1.86
CA ALA A 5 -17.55 -2.78 2.79
C ALA A 5 -18.23 -2.69 4.17
N HIS A 6 -18.71 -3.84 4.67
CA HIS A 6 -19.18 -3.95 6.06
C HIS A 6 -18.00 -4.05 7.01
N TYR A 7 -17.70 -2.95 7.71
CA TYR A 7 -16.64 -2.89 8.69
C TYR A 7 -17.12 -3.39 10.06
N PRO A 8 -16.45 -4.39 10.64
CA PRO A 8 -16.69 -4.77 12.03
C PRO A 8 -16.35 -3.62 12.99
N PRO A 9 -17.05 -3.53 14.13
CA PRO A 9 -17.08 -2.34 14.97
C PRO A 9 -15.73 -2.01 15.63
N ASP A 10 -14.88 -3.02 15.87
CA ASP A 10 -13.56 -2.87 16.50
C ASP A 10 -12.44 -2.50 15.51
N LEU A 11 -12.75 -2.40 14.21
CA LEU A 11 -11.74 -2.21 13.17
C LEU A 11 -10.95 -0.90 13.36
N PHE A 12 -11.66 0.19 13.64
CA PHE A 12 -11.01 1.48 13.88
C PHE A 12 -10.25 1.49 15.21
N ALA A 13 -10.87 0.95 16.27
CA ALA A 13 -10.27 0.90 17.60
C ALA A 13 -8.90 0.20 17.55
N ARG A 14 -8.82 -0.95 16.89
CA ARG A 14 -7.56 -1.71 16.79
C ARG A 14 -6.48 -1.01 15.96
N LEU A 15 -6.84 -0.32 14.87
CA LEU A 15 -5.86 0.50 14.12
C LEU A 15 -5.37 1.67 14.97
N TYR A 16 -6.29 2.33 15.67
CA TYR A 16 -5.97 3.43 16.54
C TYR A 16 -5.09 2.99 17.73
N ASP A 17 -5.41 1.87 18.38
CA ASP A 17 -4.61 1.31 19.47
C ASP A 17 -3.19 0.96 19.01
N ALA A 18 -3.05 0.38 17.81
CA ALA A 18 -1.76 0.09 17.21
C ALA A 18 -0.96 1.38 16.91
N PHE A 19 -1.63 2.41 16.39
CA PHE A 19 -1.05 3.73 16.19
C PHE A 19 -0.64 4.40 17.49
N ALA A 20 -1.50 4.38 18.51
CA ALA A 20 -1.23 4.97 19.81
C ALA A 20 -0.04 4.30 20.50
N ALA A 21 0.13 2.99 20.32
CA ALA A 21 1.29 2.25 20.82
C ALA A 21 2.57 2.54 20.01
N GLU A 22 2.48 2.65 18.69
CA GLU A 22 3.61 2.84 17.78
C GLU A 22 3.32 3.93 16.72
N PRO A 23 3.37 5.21 17.10
CA PRO A 23 2.90 6.32 16.24
C PRO A 23 3.83 6.62 15.06
N ALA A 24 5.05 6.06 15.06
CA ALA A 24 6.04 6.25 14.00
C ALA A 24 5.80 5.37 12.75
N HIS A 25 4.75 4.54 12.75
CA HIS A 25 4.52 3.55 11.70
C HIS A 25 3.12 3.70 11.08
N ILE A 26 3.04 3.43 9.78
CA ILE A 26 1.77 3.30 9.07
C ILE A 26 1.18 1.94 9.45
N HIS A 27 -0.07 1.92 9.93
CA HIS A 27 -0.71 0.69 10.39
C HIS A 27 -1.77 0.24 9.39
N CYS A 28 -1.80 -1.04 9.04
CA CYS A 28 -2.77 -1.58 8.09
C CYS A 28 -3.24 -2.99 8.45
N TYR A 29 -4.40 -3.39 7.95
CA TYR A 29 -4.88 -4.77 8.09
C TYR A 29 -4.38 -5.71 6.99
N ARG A 30 -4.22 -5.19 5.77
CA ARG A 30 -3.85 -5.97 4.59
C ARG A 30 -2.69 -5.29 3.90
N ALA A 31 -1.68 -6.09 3.60
CA ALA A 31 -0.53 -5.66 2.84
C ALA A 31 -0.09 -6.76 1.86
N HIS A 32 0.70 -6.37 0.87
CA HIS A 32 1.54 -7.28 0.09
C HIS A 32 2.99 -7.10 0.54
N HIS A 33 3.80 -8.14 0.44
CA HIS A 33 5.23 -8.00 0.61
C HIS A 33 5.88 -7.83 -0.76
N MET A 34 6.38 -6.63 -1.02
CA MET A 34 7.14 -6.31 -2.23
C MET A 34 8.37 -7.22 -2.32
N ARG A 35 8.65 -7.72 -3.52
CA ARG A 35 9.82 -8.56 -3.80
C ARG A 35 10.80 -7.78 -4.66
N LEU A 36 12.08 -7.87 -4.31
CA LEU A 36 13.17 -7.29 -5.10
C LEU A 36 13.89 -8.41 -5.84
N SER A 37 14.39 -8.09 -7.03
CA SER A 37 15.32 -8.95 -7.76
C SER A 37 16.67 -9.04 -7.03
N SER A 38 17.54 -9.93 -7.50
CA SER A 38 18.94 -10.00 -7.04
C SER A 38 19.74 -8.72 -7.32
N THR A 39 19.28 -7.87 -8.24
CA THR A 39 19.87 -6.56 -8.55
C THR A 39 19.27 -5.41 -7.73
N GLY A 40 18.35 -5.71 -6.81
CA GLY A 40 17.71 -4.70 -5.96
C GLY A 40 16.61 -3.90 -6.67
N GLU A 41 16.12 -4.36 -7.82
CA GLU A 41 15.00 -3.74 -8.53
C GLU A 41 13.67 -4.32 -8.07
N ILE A 42 12.63 -3.48 -7.99
CA ILE A 42 11.28 -3.96 -7.68
C ILE A 42 10.80 -4.96 -8.74
N GLN A 43 10.34 -6.13 -8.30
CA GLN A 43 9.74 -7.11 -9.21
C GLN A 43 8.33 -6.69 -9.61
N ASN A 44 7.81 -7.31 -10.67
CA ASN A 44 6.43 -7.11 -11.10
C ASN A 44 5.46 -7.41 -9.96
N TYR A 45 4.37 -6.66 -9.89
CA TYR A 45 3.34 -6.69 -8.85
C TYR A 45 2.81 -8.11 -8.59
N LYS A 46 2.64 -8.92 -9.64
CA LYS A 46 2.18 -10.31 -9.54
C LYS A 46 3.18 -11.28 -8.88
N GLU A 47 4.46 -10.91 -8.84
CA GLU A 47 5.53 -11.70 -8.20
C GLU A 47 5.66 -11.36 -6.71
N TRP A 48 4.92 -10.36 -6.23
CA TRP A 48 4.90 -10.02 -4.81
C TRP A 48 4.18 -11.09 -4.01
N GLU A 49 4.51 -11.20 -2.72
CA GLU A 49 3.72 -12.05 -1.83
C GLU A 49 2.44 -11.31 -1.46
N TRP A 50 1.38 -11.60 -2.19
CA TRP A 50 0.07 -11.01 -1.91
C TRP A 50 -0.48 -11.49 -0.58
N GLU A 51 -1.16 -10.58 0.10
CA GLU A 51 -1.81 -10.84 1.38
C GLU A 51 -0.90 -11.45 2.44
N THR A 52 0.37 -11.03 2.40
CA THR A 52 1.47 -11.58 3.20
C THR A 52 1.13 -11.71 4.68
N GLN A 53 1.68 -12.72 5.34
CA GLN A 53 1.62 -12.85 6.80
C GLN A 53 2.65 -11.98 7.53
N HIS A 54 3.61 -11.38 6.82
CA HIS A 54 4.58 -10.47 7.41
C HIS A 54 3.90 -9.27 8.06
N THR A 55 4.25 -9.01 9.32
CA THR A 55 3.67 -7.93 10.13
C THR A 55 4.52 -6.66 10.18
N GLY A 56 5.80 -6.72 9.81
CA GLY A 56 6.69 -5.55 9.84
C GLY A 56 7.15 -5.19 11.27
N PRO A 57 7.65 -3.95 11.50
CA PRO A 57 7.65 -2.82 10.56
C PRO A 57 8.61 -3.00 9.39
N SER A 58 8.20 -2.64 8.17
CA SER A 58 9.04 -2.78 6.97
C SER A 58 8.67 -1.77 5.88
N THR A 59 9.67 -1.34 5.10
CA THR A 59 9.46 -0.55 3.88
C THR A 59 9.14 -1.42 2.67
N LEU A 60 9.24 -2.75 2.78
CA LEU A 60 8.78 -3.70 1.76
C LEU A 60 7.31 -4.10 1.94
N LEU A 61 6.66 -3.71 3.04
CA LEU A 61 5.21 -3.87 3.17
C LEU A 61 4.47 -2.79 2.38
N PHE A 62 3.58 -3.24 1.50
CA PHE A 62 2.73 -2.43 0.63
C PHE A 62 1.28 -2.53 1.15
N PRO A 63 0.75 -1.53 1.87
CA PRO A 63 -0.65 -1.53 2.30
C PRO A 63 -1.58 -1.53 1.09
N THR A 64 -2.71 -2.22 1.20
CA THR A 64 -3.79 -2.10 0.22
C THR A 64 -5.01 -1.48 0.89
N GLY A 65 -5.56 -0.41 0.33
CA GLY A 65 -6.58 0.45 0.98
C GLY A 65 -7.88 -0.24 1.38
N HIS A 66 -8.18 -1.39 0.78
CA HIS A 66 -9.45 -2.11 0.89
C HIS A 66 -9.88 -2.46 2.34
N VAL A 67 -8.95 -2.72 3.26
CA VAL A 67 -9.27 -3.17 4.64
C VAL A 67 -8.87 -2.12 5.70
N GLY A 68 -8.60 -0.87 5.29
CA GLY A 68 -8.23 0.21 6.20
C GLY A 68 -6.73 0.30 6.46
N VAL A 69 -6.22 1.52 6.33
CA VAL A 69 -4.84 1.93 6.58
C VAL A 69 -4.88 3.24 7.37
N LEU A 70 -4.09 3.33 8.43
CA LEU A 70 -3.90 4.53 9.23
C LEU A 70 -2.52 5.10 8.92
N TYR A 71 -2.51 6.32 8.41
CA TYR A 71 -1.31 7.10 8.12
C TYR A 71 -1.11 8.15 9.22
N PRO A 72 -0.09 8.01 10.08
CA PRO A 72 0.26 9.03 11.06
C PRO A 72 0.55 10.40 10.44
N PRO A 73 0.39 11.51 11.19
CA PRO A 73 0.91 12.80 10.78
C PRO A 73 2.41 12.71 10.45
N GLY A 74 2.81 13.28 9.30
CA GLY A 74 4.20 13.25 8.84
C GLY A 74 4.65 11.92 8.22
N SER A 75 3.79 10.90 8.11
CA SER A 75 4.18 9.60 7.52
C SER A 75 4.21 9.59 5.99
N LEU A 76 3.89 10.71 5.35
CA LEU A 76 3.77 10.84 3.90
C LEU A 76 4.52 12.10 3.47
N HIS A 77 5.25 12.00 2.35
CA HIS A 77 5.94 13.13 1.75
C HIS A 77 4.96 14.24 1.35
N PRO A 78 5.34 15.54 1.40
CA PRO A 78 4.44 16.65 1.07
C PRO A 78 3.80 16.59 -0.32
N ASP A 79 4.44 15.90 -1.28
CA ASP A 79 3.86 15.67 -2.59
C ASP A 79 2.59 14.81 -2.56
N VAL A 80 2.22 14.20 -1.44
CA VAL A 80 1.00 13.39 -1.35
C VAL A 80 -0.26 14.15 -1.79
N THR A 81 -0.29 15.47 -1.60
CA THR A 81 -1.37 16.37 -2.04
C THR A 81 -1.17 16.94 -3.45
N ASN A 82 -0.10 16.56 -4.16
CA ASN A 82 0.17 16.97 -5.54
C ASN A 82 -0.69 16.16 -6.53
N ILE A 83 -1.94 16.60 -6.68
CA ILE A 83 -2.95 15.93 -7.51
C ILE A 83 -2.50 15.81 -8.98
N ALA A 84 -1.78 16.81 -9.50
CA ALA A 84 -1.31 16.80 -10.88
C ALA A 84 -0.28 15.69 -11.13
N LEU A 85 0.66 15.49 -10.21
CA LEU A 85 1.62 14.37 -10.29
C LEU A 85 0.92 13.02 -10.13
N PHE A 86 -0.01 12.90 -9.17
CA PHE A 86 -0.80 11.69 -8.99
C PHE A 86 -1.55 11.30 -10.28
N GLN A 87 -2.28 12.26 -10.87
CA GLN A 87 -3.04 12.04 -12.11
C GLN A 87 -2.15 11.70 -13.31
N SER A 88 -0.93 12.23 -13.36
CA SER A 88 0.02 11.96 -14.46
C SER A 88 0.68 10.58 -14.34
N LEU A 89 1.08 10.20 -13.12
CA LEU A 89 1.93 9.04 -12.88
C LEU A 89 1.11 7.77 -12.60
N CYS A 90 0.10 7.87 -11.75
CA CYS A 90 -0.65 6.71 -11.25
C CYS A 90 -2.15 7.00 -10.96
N PRO A 91 -2.93 7.47 -11.97
CA PRO A 91 -4.32 7.90 -11.78
C PRO A 91 -5.30 6.80 -11.33
N HIS A 92 -4.91 5.54 -11.43
CA HIS A 92 -5.75 4.38 -11.11
C HIS A 92 -5.16 3.51 -10.00
N ALA A 93 -4.11 3.99 -9.31
CA ALA A 93 -3.42 3.24 -8.26
C ALA A 93 -3.00 4.19 -7.12
N ASP A 94 -3.98 4.59 -6.30
CA ASP A 94 -3.79 5.37 -5.08
C ASP A 94 -2.89 4.66 -4.07
N ASP A 95 -3.02 3.33 -3.90
CA ASP A 95 -2.12 2.54 -3.04
C ASP A 95 -0.64 2.68 -3.46
N VAL A 96 -0.36 2.75 -4.78
CA VAL A 96 1.00 2.96 -5.31
C VAL A 96 1.51 4.36 -4.98
N TRP A 97 0.65 5.37 -5.13
CA TRP A 97 0.98 6.75 -4.77
C TRP A 97 1.31 6.88 -3.27
N LEU A 98 0.41 6.41 -2.42
CA LEU A 98 0.58 6.49 -0.97
C LEU A 98 1.81 5.70 -0.51
N LYS A 99 2.09 4.56 -1.14
CA LYS A 99 3.33 3.81 -0.87
C LYS A 99 4.58 4.63 -1.21
N ALA A 100 4.62 5.25 -2.39
CA ALA A 100 5.75 6.07 -2.80
C ALA A 100 5.98 7.25 -1.84
N MET A 101 4.90 7.93 -1.47
CA MET A 101 4.97 9.04 -0.50
C MET A 101 5.45 8.59 0.88
N ALA A 102 5.07 7.39 1.32
CA ALA A 102 5.57 6.79 2.56
C ALA A 102 7.08 6.46 2.47
N LEU A 103 7.55 5.92 1.34
CA LEU A 103 8.97 5.61 1.13
C LEU A 103 9.83 6.89 1.14
N LEU A 104 9.37 7.94 0.48
CA LEU A 104 10.04 9.25 0.45
C LEU A 104 10.12 9.89 1.84
N ALA A 105 9.10 9.70 2.68
CA ALA A 105 9.10 10.14 4.08
C ALA A 105 9.89 9.21 5.01
N GLY A 106 10.50 8.12 4.51
CA GLY A 106 11.20 7.14 5.34
C GLY A 106 10.27 6.31 6.25
N SER A 107 8.97 6.33 5.99
CA SER A 107 7.98 5.67 6.83
C SER A 107 7.91 4.16 6.60
N LYS A 108 7.89 3.41 7.70
CA LYS A 108 7.69 1.95 7.69
C LYS A 108 6.23 1.60 7.91
N VAL A 109 5.82 0.48 7.33
CA VAL A 109 4.47 -0.06 7.46
C VAL A 109 4.51 -1.23 8.44
N LYS A 110 3.55 -1.27 9.37
CA LYS A 110 3.30 -2.39 10.27
C LYS A 110 1.89 -2.94 10.01
N LYS A 111 1.80 -4.21 9.62
CA LYS A 111 0.54 -4.90 9.46
C LYS A 111 0.09 -5.45 10.81
N LEU A 112 -1.16 -5.21 11.18
CA LEU A 112 -1.75 -5.74 12.41
C LEU A 112 -1.72 -7.28 12.39
N PRO A 113 -1.45 -7.92 13.54
CA PRO A 113 -1.49 -9.38 13.64
C PRO A 113 -2.92 -9.91 13.55
N GLY A 114 -3.05 -11.13 13.01
CA GLY A 114 -4.31 -11.83 12.79
C GLY A 114 -4.53 -12.19 11.32
N LYS A 115 -5.51 -13.08 11.05
CA LYS A 115 -5.91 -13.38 9.67
C LYS A 115 -6.40 -12.09 9.00
N ASN A 116 -6.03 -11.90 7.73
CA ASN A 116 -6.53 -10.80 6.91
C ASN A 116 -8.06 -10.78 7.06
N ARG A 117 -8.61 -9.71 7.65
CA ARG A 117 -10.06 -9.61 7.83
C ARG A 117 -10.65 -9.41 6.45
N GLN A 118 -11.10 -10.49 5.82
CA GLN A 118 -11.89 -10.38 4.60
C GLN A 118 -13.16 -9.66 4.98
N LEU A 119 -13.25 -8.39 4.59
CA LEU A 119 -14.53 -7.69 4.61
C LEU A 119 -15.39 -8.38 3.56
N PRO A 120 -16.60 -8.85 3.90
CA PRO A 120 -17.51 -9.37 2.89
C PRO A 120 -17.83 -8.23 1.93
N THR A 121 -17.25 -8.29 0.73
CA THR A 121 -17.59 -7.36 -0.35
C THR A 121 -18.99 -7.69 -0.86
N THR A 122 -19.77 -6.66 -1.21
CA THR A 122 -21.02 -6.89 -1.94
C THR A 122 -20.65 -7.60 -3.25
N ARG A 123 -21.24 -8.77 -3.51
CA ARG A 123 -20.80 -9.74 -4.53
C ARG A 123 -20.87 -9.23 -5.98
N HIS A 124 -21.24 -7.98 -6.24
CA HIS A 124 -21.54 -7.47 -7.59
C HIS A 124 -20.88 -6.13 -7.98
N SER A 125 -20.22 -5.38 -7.08
CA SER A 125 -19.76 -4.02 -7.43
C SER A 125 -18.32 -3.95 -7.98
N GLN A 126 -17.35 -4.69 -7.41
CA GLN A 126 -15.93 -4.39 -7.66
C GLN A 126 -15.15 -5.43 -8.51
N LYS A 127 -15.77 -6.57 -8.86
CA LYS A 127 -15.03 -7.74 -9.38
C LYS A 127 -14.70 -7.75 -10.88
N THR A 128 -15.24 -6.84 -11.69
CA THR A 128 -15.23 -7.04 -13.16
C THR A 128 -14.60 -5.92 -14.00
N SER A 129 -14.26 -4.74 -13.47
CA SER A 129 -13.71 -3.64 -14.30
C SER A 129 -12.31 -3.15 -13.88
N LEU A 130 -12.15 -2.63 -12.67
CA LEU A 130 -10.88 -2.04 -12.19
C LEU A 130 -9.83 -3.10 -11.86
N SER A 131 -10.20 -4.18 -11.17
CA SER A 131 -9.26 -5.26 -10.85
C SER A 131 -8.77 -6.02 -12.10
N GLN A 132 -9.66 -6.22 -13.09
CA GLN A 132 -9.28 -6.85 -14.36
C GLN A 132 -8.31 -5.96 -15.17
N SER A 133 -8.59 -4.66 -15.31
CA SER A 133 -7.68 -3.76 -16.05
C SER A 133 -6.35 -3.50 -15.33
N ASN A 134 -6.37 -3.26 -14.00
CA ASN A 134 -5.16 -2.93 -13.25
C ASN A 134 -4.24 -4.13 -12.97
N VAL A 135 -4.80 -5.33 -12.75
CA VAL A 135 -4.01 -6.52 -12.41
C VAL A 135 -3.76 -7.40 -13.64
N VAL A 136 -4.79 -7.69 -14.46
CA VAL A 136 -4.65 -8.58 -15.63
C VAL A 136 -4.08 -7.82 -16.84
N GLY A 137 -4.29 -6.51 -16.93
CA GLY A 137 -3.73 -5.65 -17.99
C GLY A 137 -2.35 -5.02 -17.70
N GLY A 138 -1.73 -5.33 -16.55
CA GLY A 138 -0.42 -4.74 -16.17
C GLY A 138 -0.47 -3.26 -15.78
N GLY A 139 -1.66 -2.72 -15.48
CA GLY A 139 -1.85 -1.32 -15.09
C GLY A 139 -1.12 -0.93 -13.80
N ASN A 140 -1.05 -1.83 -12.81
CA ASN A 140 -0.27 -1.60 -11.59
C ASN A 140 1.23 -1.54 -11.89
N ASP A 141 1.77 -2.47 -12.67
CA ASP A 141 3.19 -2.48 -13.03
C ASP A 141 3.62 -1.23 -13.79
N LEU A 142 2.77 -0.73 -14.70
CA LEU A 142 3.04 0.52 -15.42
C LEU A 142 3.10 1.72 -14.48
N GLN A 143 2.12 1.83 -13.57
CA GLN A 143 2.03 2.95 -12.62
C GLN A 143 3.14 2.88 -11.57
N ILE A 144 3.47 1.69 -11.06
CA ILE A 144 4.62 1.45 -10.18
C ILE A 144 5.90 1.92 -10.86
N ARG A 145 6.18 1.47 -12.10
CA ARG A 145 7.38 1.86 -12.82
C ARG A 145 7.48 3.37 -13.03
N LYS A 146 6.37 4.04 -13.43
CA LYS A 146 6.35 5.50 -13.60
C LYS A 146 6.70 6.24 -12.32
N VAL A 147 6.06 5.89 -11.21
CA VAL A 147 6.29 6.54 -9.91
C VAL A 147 7.69 6.23 -9.38
N PHE A 148 8.13 4.97 -9.44
CA PHE A 148 9.44 4.55 -8.98
C PHE A 148 10.58 5.19 -9.77
N ALA A 149 10.41 5.34 -11.09
CA ALA A 149 11.38 6.04 -11.93
C ALA A 149 11.41 7.54 -11.63
N HIS A 150 10.24 8.19 -11.49
CA HIS A 150 10.14 9.63 -11.21
C HIS A 150 10.88 10.04 -9.93
N TYR A 151 10.75 9.23 -8.86
CA TYR A 151 11.35 9.51 -7.55
C TYR A 151 12.61 8.69 -7.24
N ASN A 152 13.11 7.89 -8.19
CA ASN A 152 14.25 6.99 -7.99
C ASN A 152 14.10 6.04 -6.77
N LEU A 153 12.91 5.46 -6.59
CA LEU A 153 12.57 4.70 -5.38
C LEU A 153 13.32 3.36 -5.26
N ASN A 154 13.78 2.78 -6.37
CA ASN A 154 14.61 1.56 -6.32
C ASN A 154 15.89 1.80 -5.52
N ALA A 155 16.53 2.96 -5.70
CA ALA A 155 17.73 3.31 -4.94
C ALA A 155 17.42 3.46 -3.45
N LEU A 156 16.28 4.08 -3.09
CA LEU A 156 15.87 4.20 -1.69
C LEU A 156 15.64 2.84 -1.03
N LEU A 157 14.99 1.90 -1.71
CA LEU A 157 14.75 0.56 -1.16
C LEU A 157 16.05 -0.21 -0.89
N GLN A 158 17.09 -0.01 -1.71
CA GLN A 158 18.39 -0.64 -1.52
C GLN A 158 19.15 -0.09 -0.32
N THR A 159 18.93 1.17 0.07
CA THR A 159 19.58 1.77 1.24
C THR A 159 18.95 1.37 2.58
N GLN A 160 17.83 0.66 2.56
CA GLN A 160 17.02 0.34 3.74
C GLN A 160 16.97 -1.16 4.08
N ILE A 161 17.68 -1.99 3.31
CA ILE A 161 17.94 -3.41 3.55
C ILE A 161 19.30 -3.55 4.23
#